data_AF-G2XFQ5-F1
#
_entry.id   AF-G2XFQ5-F1
#
_cell.length_a   1.000
_cell.length_b   1.000
_cell.length_c   1.000
_cell.angle_alpha   90.00
_cell.angle_beta   90.00
_cell.angle_gamma   90.00
#
_symmetry.space_group_name_H-M   'P 1'
#
loop_
_entity.id
_entity.type
_entity.pdbx_description
1 polymer ?
#
loop_
_entity_poly.entity_id
_entity_poly.type
_entity_poly.pdbx_seq_one_letter_code
_entity_poly.pdbx_strand_id
1 'polypeptide(L)'
;MYSFLLGTVVANTFLLQREYPGRILYPRASSESQWIRQLCASIFDRHKDTGNSRKTRGRPRHEPEATTVPLEEHKRVGKCPQRRCYACTGRSISSPKRRALGAISGNSRAPKTRFACETCDVPLCNTQHCWDRYHS
;
A
#
# COMPACT_ATOMS: atom_id res chain seq x y z
N MET A 1 17.98 18.59 -20.78
CA MET A 1 18.00 20.03 -20.41
C MET A 1 17.35 20.29 -19.05
N TYR A 2 16.14 19.77 -18.78
CA TYR A 2 15.46 19.93 -17.48
C TYR A 2 16.18 19.32 -16.27
N SER A 3 16.92 18.22 -16.45
CA SER A 3 17.69 17.58 -15.38
C SER A 3 18.78 18.49 -14.79
N PHE A 4 19.47 19.25 -15.65
CA PHE A 4 20.52 20.17 -15.23
C PHE A 4 19.96 21.35 -14.41
N LEU A 5 18.87 21.95 -14.90
CA LEU A 5 18.19 23.04 -14.19
C LEU A 5 17.67 22.56 -12.82
N LEU A 6 17.06 21.38 -12.79
CA LEU A 6 16.57 20.79 -11.54
C LEU A 6 17.72 20.54 -10.54
N GLY A 7 18.82 19.94 -11.00
CA GLY A 7 20.00 19.72 -10.15
C GLY A 7 20.58 21.02 -9.60
N THR A 8 20.66 22.07 -10.43
CA THR A 8 21.16 23.38 -10.02
C THR A 8 20.26 24.03 -8.97
N VAL A 9 18.94 23.99 -9.17
CA VAL A 9 17.97 24.54 -8.21
C VAL A 9 18.02 23.78 -6.88
N VAL A 10 18.12 22.45 -6.91
CA VAL A 10 18.22 21.62 -5.70
C VAL A 10 19.50 21.93 -4.92
N ALA A 11 20.65 22.01 -5.60
CA ALA A 11 21.92 22.34 -4.96
C ALA A 11 21.89 23.75 -4.35
N ASN A 12 21.40 24.75 -5.09
CA ASN A 12 21.34 26.13 -4.60
C ASN A 12 20.38 26.28 -3.42
N THR A 13 19.24 25.60 -3.44
CA THR A 13 18.28 25.63 -2.32
C THR A 13 18.81 24.95 -1.07
N PHE A 14 19.62 23.88 -1.22
CA PHE A 14 20.32 23.26 -0.10
C PHE A 14 21.35 24.20 0.53
N LEU A 15 22.13 24.91 -0.29
CA LEU A 15 23.10 25.91 0.20
C LEU A 15 22.41 27.04 0.95
N LEU A 16 21.31 27.58 0.42
CA LEU A 16 20.52 28.62 1.08
C LEU A 16 19.95 28.15 2.43
N GLN A 17 19.50 26.90 2.52
CA GLN A 17 19.01 26.30 3.75
C GLN A 17 20.12 26.09 4.79
N ARG A 18 21.37 25.95 4.37
CA ARG A 18 22.53 25.84 5.25
C ARG A 18 23.01 27.20 5.77
N GLU A 19 22.99 28.22 4.93
CA GLU A 19 23.47 29.57 5.25
C GLU A 19 22.45 30.40 6.03
N TYR A 20 21.15 30.19 5.80
CA TYR A 20 20.08 30.99 6.41
C TYR A 20 19.05 30.15 7.17
N PRO A 21 19.45 29.45 8.25
CA PRO A 21 18.50 28.73 9.10
C PRO A 21 17.51 29.72 9.72
N GLY A 22 16.23 29.63 9.35
CA GLY A 22 15.15 30.47 9.89
C GLY A 22 14.43 31.35 8.85
N ARG A 23 15.00 31.58 7.67
CA ARG A 23 14.26 32.20 6.54
C ARG A 23 13.50 31.20 5.69
N ILE A 24 13.89 29.93 5.78
CA ILE A 24 13.30 28.84 5.02
C ILE A 24 12.41 28.04 5.97
N LEU A 25 11.15 27.84 5.57
CA LEU A 25 10.11 27.10 6.33
C LEU A 25 10.40 25.59 6.44
N TYR A 26 11.53 25.11 5.93
CA TYR A 26 11.89 23.70 5.90
C TYR A 26 12.86 23.35 7.03
N PRO A 27 12.71 22.15 7.65
CA PRO A 27 13.66 21.65 8.63
C PRO A 27 15.08 21.60 8.07
N ARG A 28 16.08 21.79 8.93
CA ARG A 28 17.49 21.74 8.52
C ARG A 28 17.85 20.32 8.05
N ALA A 29 18.26 20.17 6.79
CA ALA A 29 18.84 18.92 6.31
C ALA A 29 20.35 18.91 6.56
N SER A 30 20.89 17.74 6.95
CA SER A 30 22.32 17.52 7.15
C SER A 30 23.04 17.08 5.87
N SER A 31 22.28 16.65 4.85
CA SER A 31 22.80 16.20 3.56
C SER A 31 21.86 16.58 2.41
N GLU A 32 22.42 16.72 1.22
CA GLU A 32 21.65 16.99 0.00
C GLU A 32 20.61 15.89 -0.27
N SER A 33 20.96 14.61 -0.06
CA SER A 33 20.01 13.51 -0.22
C SER A 33 18.85 13.55 0.79
N GLN A 34 19.07 14.10 1.98
CA GLN A 34 17.99 14.33 2.94
C GLN A 34 17.13 15.53 2.52
N TRP A 35 17.74 16.59 2.01
CA TRP A 35 17.05 17.77 1.47
C TRP A 35 16.11 17.39 0.32
N ILE A 36 16.61 16.61 -0.65
CA ILE A 36 15.82 16.11 -1.78
C ILE A 36 14.64 15.29 -1.27
N ARG A 37 14.86 14.38 -0.31
CA ARG A 37 13.77 13.58 0.28
C ARG A 37 12.69 14.44 0.92
N GLN A 38 13.08 15.47 1.66
CA GLN A 38 12.14 16.40 2.29
C GLN A 38 11.35 17.21 1.26
N LEU A 39 12.01 17.72 0.22
CA LEU A 39 11.34 18.41 -0.89
C LEU A 39 10.37 17.50 -1.64
N CYS A 40 10.78 16.27 -1.95
CA CYS A 40 9.89 15.32 -2.59
C CYS A 40 8.68 15.02 -1.70
N ALA A 41 8.89 14.72 -0.41
CA ALA A 41 7.81 14.45 0.53
C ALA A 41 6.82 15.63 0.62
N SER A 42 7.32 16.86 0.75
CA SER A 42 6.46 18.05 0.86
C SER A 42 5.65 18.32 -0.42
N ILE A 43 6.25 18.13 -1.59
CA ILE A 43 5.56 18.26 -2.89
C ILE A 43 4.47 17.20 -3.01
N PHE A 44 4.79 15.94 -2.69
CA PHE A 44 3.81 14.86 -2.75
C PHE A 44 2.69 15.05 -1.72
N ASP A 45 3.01 15.43 -0.48
CA ASP A 45 2.01 15.66 0.56
C ASP A 45 1.07 16.82 0.22
N ARG A 46 1.60 17.90 -0.38
CA ARG A 46 0.79 19.05 -0.81
C ARG A 46 -0.13 18.70 -1.97
N HIS A 47 0.31 17.83 -2.88
CA HIS A 47 -0.41 17.53 -4.12
C HIS A 47 -1.10 16.16 -4.13
N LYS A 48 -1.05 15.41 -3.02
CA LYS A 48 -1.67 14.08 -2.88
C LYS A 48 -3.17 14.08 -3.20
N ASP A 49 -3.87 15.18 -2.85
CA ASP A 49 -5.32 15.30 -3.01
C ASP A 49 -5.73 15.93 -4.35
N THR A 50 -4.82 16.66 -5.01
CA THR A 50 -5.04 17.28 -6.33
C THR A 50 -4.77 16.32 -7.50
N GLY A 51 -4.16 15.16 -7.23
CA GLY A 51 -3.89 14.17 -8.25
C GLY A 51 -5.13 13.38 -8.64
N ASN A 52 -5.66 13.61 -9.85
CA ASN A 52 -6.51 12.63 -10.55
C ASN A 52 -5.74 11.36 -10.96
N SER A 53 -4.43 11.28 -10.66
CA SER A 53 -3.66 10.05 -10.68
C SER A 53 -4.45 9.02 -9.92
N ARG A 54 -4.91 7.99 -10.66
CA ARG A 54 -5.81 6.92 -10.23
C ARG A 54 -5.69 6.77 -8.72
N LYS A 55 -6.83 6.83 -8.03
CA LYS A 55 -7.09 6.02 -6.84
C LYS A 55 -6.81 4.57 -7.24
N THR A 56 -5.53 4.25 -7.43
CA THR A 56 -4.98 2.92 -7.33
C THR A 56 -5.49 2.58 -5.98
N ARG A 57 -6.47 1.68 -5.97
CA ARG A 57 -7.07 1.16 -4.76
C ARG A 57 -5.88 0.60 -4.00
N GLY A 58 -5.26 1.44 -3.19
CA GLY A 58 -4.37 1.08 -2.11
C GLY A 58 -5.31 0.28 -1.25
N ARG A 59 -5.42 -1.01 -1.58
CA ARG A 59 -5.85 -1.98 -0.60
C ARG A 59 -5.02 -1.64 0.63
N PRO A 60 -5.63 -1.56 1.81
CA PRO A 60 -4.85 -1.52 3.03
C PRO A 60 -3.76 -2.56 2.86
N ARG A 61 -2.51 -2.09 2.91
CA ARG A 61 -1.36 -2.96 3.02
C ARG A 61 -1.70 -3.76 4.26
N HIS A 62 -2.02 -5.04 4.05
CA HIS A 62 -2.21 -5.97 5.13
C HIS A 62 -0.90 -5.97 5.90
N GLU A 63 -0.86 -5.19 6.96
CA GLU A 63 0.13 -5.38 8.00
C GLU A 63 -0.04 -6.85 8.46
N PRO A 64 1.06 -7.60 8.57
CA PRO A 64 1.04 -9.01 9.00
C PRO A 64 0.57 -9.20 10.46
N GLU A 65 0.08 -8.16 11.13
CA GLU A 65 -0.46 -8.17 12.48
C GLU A 65 -1.66 -9.12 12.65
N ALA A 66 -2.36 -9.46 11.57
CA ALA A 66 -3.44 -10.45 11.61
C ALA A 66 -2.94 -11.91 11.75
N THR A 67 -1.63 -12.16 11.63
CA THR A 67 -1.03 -13.51 11.75
C THR A 67 -0.82 -13.91 13.21
N THR A 68 -0.83 -12.96 14.15
CA THR A 68 -0.65 -13.22 15.59
C THR A 68 -1.95 -13.49 16.32
N VAL A 69 -3.10 -13.33 15.65
CA VAL A 69 -4.41 -13.55 16.26
C VAL A 69 -4.84 -15.01 16.06
N PRO A 70 -5.12 -15.77 17.15
CA PRO A 70 -5.60 -17.15 17.07
C PRO A 70 -6.84 -17.30 16.19
N LEU A 71 -6.99 -18.44 15.50
CA LEU A 71 -8.08 -18.67 14.53
C LEU A 71 -9.48 -18.45 15.16
N GLU A 72 -9.63 -18.73 16.46
CA GLU A 72 -10.88 -18.56 17.20
C GLU A 72 -11.34 -17.11 17.33
N GLU A 73 -10.41 -16.15 17.28
CA GLU A 73 -10.69 -14.71 17.39
C GLU A 73 -11.08 -14.07 16.06
N HIS A 74 -10.96 -14.81 14.94
CA HIS A 74 -11.41 -14.32 13.64
C HIS A 74 -12.93 -14.47 13.53
N LYS A 75 -13.63 -13.35 13.34
CA LYS A 75 -15.10 -13.32 13.17
C LYS A 75 -15.51 -13.06 11.74
N ARG A 76 -16.53 -13.79 11.28
CA ARG A 76 -17.18 -13.57 9.98
C ARG A 76 -18.19 -12.44 10.10
N VAL A 77 -17.98 -11.38 9.31
CA VAL A 77 -18.89 -10.24 9.24
C VAL A 77 -19.40 -10.03 7.82
N GLY A 78 -20.64 -9.57 7.69
CA GLY A 78 -21.19 -9.11 6.42
C GLY A 78 -20.62 -7.74 6.04
N LYS A 79 -20.06 -7.60 4.85
CA LYS A 79 -19.64 -6.33 4.25
C LYS A 79 -20.31 -6.08 2.91
N CYS A 80 -20.83 -4.87 2.74
CA CYS A 80 -21.18 -4.29 1.44
C CYS A 80 -20.08 -3.29 1.05
N PRO A 81 -19.68 -3.21 -0.24
CA PRO A 81 -20.16 -3.94 -1.40
C PRO A 81 -19.55 -5.35 -1.55
N GLN A 82 -20.15 -6.19 -2.39
CA GLN A 82 -19.62 -7.51 -2.75
C GLN A 82 -18.19 -7.41 -3.33
N ARG A 83 -17.25 -8.16 -2.76
CA ARG A 83 -15.85 -8.22 -3.20
C ARG A 83 -15.48 -9.65 -3.60
N ARG A 84 -14.40 -9.82 -4.37
CA ARG A 84 -13.92 -11.18 -4.74
C ARG A 84 -13.31 -11.86 -3.51
N CYS A 85 -13.64 -13.12 -3.29
CA CYS A 85 -13.05 -13.92 -2.22
C CYS A 85 -11.54 -14.03 -2.40
N TYR A 86 -10.77 -13.70 -1.36
CA TYR A 86 -9.32 -13.72 -1.39
C TYR A 86 -8.75 -15.14 -1.52
N ALA A 87 -9.27 -16.09 -0.73
CA ALA A 87 -8.86 -17.49 -0.79
C ALA A 87 -9.11 -18.12 -2.18
N CYS A 88 -10.26 -17.83 -2.80
CA CYS A 88 -10.57 -18.31 -4.15
C CYS A 88 -9.72 -17.66 -5.25
N THR A 89 -9.09 -16.50 -4.98
CA THR A 89 -8.11 -15.90 -5.90
C THR A 89 -6.71 -16.49 -5.76
N GLY A 90 -6.53 -17.51 -4.90
CA GLY A 90 -5.23 -18.14 -4.65
C GLY A 90 -4.29 -17.28 -3.81
N ARG A 91 -4.82 -16.32 -3.04
CA ARG A 91 -4.04 -15.48 -2.12
C ARG A 91 -4.25 -15.96 -0.68
N SER A 92 -3.18 -16.29 0.03
CA SER A 92 -3.17 -16.61 1.47
C SER A 92 -2.34 -15.57 2.25
N ILE A 93 -2.51 -15.52 3.57
CA ILE A 93 -1.66 -14.70 4.47
C ILE A 93 -0.18 -15.06 4.29
N SER A 94 0.09 -16.36 4.14
CA SER A 94 1.41 -16.96 4.04
C SER A 94 2.08 -16.85 2.66
N SER A 95 1.41 -16.35 1.61
CA SER A 95 1.93 -16.49 0.23
C SER A 95 3.24 -15.72 -0.01
N PRO A 96 4.41 -16.41 -0.12
CA PRO A 96 5.68 -15.77 -0.41
C PRO A 96 5.80 -15.54 -1.92
N LYS A 97 6.46 -14.43 -2.29
CA LYS A 97 7.06 -14.08 -3.60
C LYS A 97 6.36 -14.58 -4.88
N ARG A 98 5.97 -13.60 -5.70
CA ARG A 98 5.58 -13.73 -7.13
C ARG A 98 6.16 -14.98 -7.80
N ARG A 99 5.37 -16.05 -7.92
CA ARG A 99 5.69 -17.16 -8.84
C ARG A 99 5.50 -16.67 -10.27
N ALA A 100 6.36 -17.12 -11.18
CA ALA A 100 6.16 -16.92 -12.61
C ALA A 100 4.78 -17.45 -13.01
N LEU A 101 4.07 -16.70 -13.86
CA LEU A 101 2.74 -17.08 -14.32
C LEU A 101 2.86 -18.37 -15.14
N GLY A 102 2.53 -19.51 -14.55
CA GLY A 102 2.28 -20.74 -15.30
C GLY A 102 1.05 -20.55 -16.20
N ALA A 103 0.90 -21.41 -17.22
CA ALA A 103 -0.28 -21.38 -18.08
C ALA A 103 -1.56 -21.46 -17.25
N ILE A 104 -2.27 -20.34 -17.13
CA ILE A 104 -3.54 -20.26 -16.42
C ILE A 104 -4.60 -20.84 -17.35
N SER A 105 -4.83 -22.16 -17.27
CA SER A 105 -6.00 -22.74 -17.90
C SER A 105 -7.24 -22.27 -17.13
N GLY A 106 -8.09 -21.51 -17.82
CA GLY A 106 -9.39 -21.09 -17.32
C GLY A 106 -9.41 -19.68 -16.74
N ASN A 107 -10.13 -18.80 -17.44
CA ASN A 107 -10.54 -17.47 -16.98
C ASN A 107 -11.63 -17.58 -15.87
N SER A 108 -11.43 -18.45 -14.88
CA SER A 108 -12.39 -18.65 -13.80
C SER A 108 -12.43 -17.39 -12.94
N ARG A 109 -13.54 -16.65 -13.04
CA ARG A 109 -13.76 -15.46 -12.24
C ARG A 109 -13.94 -15.92 -10.79
N ALA A 110 -13.03 -15.51 -9.91
CA ALA A 110 -13.18 -15.79 -8.49
C ALA A 110 -14.57 -15.31 -7.98
N PRO A 111 -15.25 -16.13 -7.17
CA PRO A 111 -16.58 -15.83 -6.66
C PRO A 111 -16.58 -14.53 -5.86
N LYS A 112 -17.67 -13.77 -5.99
CA LYS A 112 -17.92 -12.59 -5.18
C LYS A 112 -18.61 -13.01 -3.88
N THR A 113 -18.20 -12.40 -2.77
CA THR A 113 -18.72 -12.65 -1.42
C THR A 113 -19.17 -11.35 -0.78
N ARG A 114 -20.18 -11.45 0.09
CA ARG A 114 -20.60 -10.39 1.02
C ARG A 114 -19.98 -10.57 2.41
N PHE A 115 -19.16 -11.60 2.61
CA PHE A 115 -18.57 -11.88 3.91
C PHE A 115 -17.10 -11.47 3.92
N ALA A 116 -16.63 -11.05 5.08
CA ALA A 116 -15.24 -10.75 5.35
C ALA A 116 -14.84 -11.26 6.73
N CYS A 117 -13.55 -11.51 6.92
CA CYS A 117 -12.98 -11.59 8.26
C CYS A 117 -12.88 -10.18 8.84
N GLU A 118 -13.38 -9.98 10.06
CA GLU A 118 -13.35 -8.70 10.76
C GLU A 118 -11.91 -8.32 11.13
N THR A 119 -11.20 -9.25 11.77
CA THR A 119 -9.81 -9.10 12.21
C THR A 119 -8.85 -8.82 11.05
N CYS A 120 -9.05 -9.53 9.93
CA CYS A 120 -8.22 -9.37 8.75
C CYS A 120 -8.75 -8.28 7.80
N ASP A 121 -9.99 -7.78 7.90
CA ASP A 121 -10.61 -6.96 6.84
C ASP A 121 -10.54 -7.59 5.42
N VAL A 122 -10.59 -8.92 5.33
CA VAL A 122 -10.48 -9.65 4.04
C VAL A 122 -11.80 -10.26 3.60
N PRO A 123 -12.25 -10.01 2.36
CA PRO A 123 -13.41 -10.68 1.81
C PRO A 123 -13.14 -12.18 1.61
N LEU A 124 -13.88 -13.03 2.32
CA LEU A 124 -13.82 -14.49 2.25
C LEU A 124 -15.20 -15.06 1.96
N CYS A 125 -15.28 -16.20 1.29
CA CYS A 125 -16.55 -16.92 1.14
C CYS A 125 -17.06 -17.37 2.52
N ASN A 126 -18.36 -17.64 2.62
CA ASN A 126 -18.93 -18.25 3.84
C ASN A 126 -18.57 -19.74 4.01
N THR A 127 -17.61 -20.27 3.25
CA THR A 127 -17.22 -21.67 3.33
C THR A 127 -16.05 -21.83 4.30
N GLN A 128 -16.12 -22.86 5.16
CA GLN A 128 -15.06 -23.17 6.11
C GLN A 128 -13.72 -23.39 5.40
N HIS A 129 -13.72 -24.10 4.27
CA HIS A 129 -12.54 -24.27 3.43
C HIS A 129 -11.84 -22.96 3.01
N CYS A 130 -12.59 -21.89 2.67
CA CYS A 130 -11.95 -20.60 2.34
C CYS A 130 -11.40 -19.89 3.57
N TRP A 131 -11.99 -20.15 4.73
CA TRP A 131 -11.56 -19.62 6.00
C TRP A 131 -10.25 -20.26 6.45
N ASP A 132 -10.19 -21.59 6.46
CA ASP A 132 -9.01 -22.36 6.85
C ASP A 132 -7.86 -22.07 5.90
N ARG A 133 -8.11 -22.11 4.58
CA ARG A 133 -7.09 -21.84 3.55
C ARG A 133 -6.46 -20.44 3.64
N TYR A 134 -7.18 -19.46 4.19
CA TYR A 134 -6.64 -18.11 4.33
C TYR A 134 -5.83 -17.95 5.62
N HIS A 135 -6.28 -18.57 6.71
CA HIS A 135 -5.67 -18.46 8.04
C HIS A 135 -4.68 -19.60 8.39
N SER A 136 -4.47 -20.56 7.48
CA SER A 136 -3.39 -21.56 7.51
C SER A 136 -2.05 -21.01 7.01
#